data_AF-A0A3A6N1Q6-F1
#
_entry.id   AF-A0A3A6N1Q6-F1
#
_cell.length_a   1.000
_cell.length_b   1.000
_cell.length_c   1.000
_cell.angle_alpha   90.00
_cell.angle_beta   90.00
_cell.angle_gamma   90.00
#
_symmetry.space_group_name_H-M   'P 1'
#
loop_
_entity.id
_entity.type
_entity.pdbx_description
1 polymer ?
#
loop_
_entity_poly.entity_id
_entity_poly.type
_entity_poly.pdbx_seq_one_letter_code
_entity_poly.pdbx_strand_id
1 'polypeptide(L)' 'MVRTLELRFSSAAGTTVTLRVPDPKPDLTAEQVETAMNGIIARDVFSSSGGALTGIAGARIVQRETTDLELLG' A
#
# COMPACT_ATOMS: atom_id res chain seq x y z
N MET A 1 0.78 -4.39 -18.08
CA MET A 1 -0.10 -3.87 -17.01
C MET A 1 0.67 -3.93 -15.70
N VAL A 2 0.90 -2.81 -15.01
CA VAL A 2 1.59 -2.82 -13.71
C VAL A 2 0.55 -2.62 -12.61
N ARG A 3 0.45 -3.61 -11.71
CA ARG A 3 -0.36 -3.53 -10.50
C ARG A 3 0.55 -3.17 -9.33
N THR A 4 0.04 -2.34 -8.45
CA THR A 4 0.72 -1.96 -7.21
C THR A 4 -0.24 -2.16 -6.06
N LEU A 5 0.13 -2.98 -5.09
CA LEU A 5 -0.60 -3.08 -3.83
C LEU A 5 -0.17 -1.92 -2.92
N GLU A 6 -1.13 -1.10 -2.52
CA GLU A 6 -0.94 -0.04 -1.54
C GLU A 6 -1.49 -0.49 -0.20
N LEU A 7 -0.59 -0.69 0.76
CA LEU A 7 -0.90 -0.97 2.16
C LEU A 7 -0.87 0.34 2.93
N ARG A 8 -2.00 0.74 3.51
CA ARG A 8 -2.14 2.01 4.23
C ARG A 8 -2.23 1.77 5.72
N PHE A 9 -1.40 2.48 6.46
CA PHE A 9 -1.27 2.37 7.91
C PHE A 9 -1.55 3.71 8.56
N SER A 10 -2.17 3.67 9.73
CA SER A 10 -2.25 4.83 10.63
C SER A 10 -0.93 4.93 11.38
N SER A 11 -0.40 6.16 11.51
CA SER A 11 0.80 6.44 12.30
C SER A 11 0.47 7.10 13.63
N ALA A 12 1.40 7.06 14.57
CA ALA A 12 1.28 7.73 15.87
C ALA A 12 1.04 9.25 15.75
N ALA A 13 1.54 9.89 14.69
CA ALA A 13 1.28 11.30 14.41
C ALA A 13 -0.12 11.59 13.79
N GLY A 14 -0.98 10.58 13.65
CA GLY A 14 -2.31 10.72 13.04
C GLY A 14 -2.28 10.84 11.50
N THR A 15 -1.13 10.61 10.88
CA THR A 15 -0.98 10.61 9.41
C THR A 15 -1.13 9.21 8.83
N THR A 16 -1.44 9.11 7.53
CA THR A 16 -1.50 7.83 6.82
C THR A 16 -0.18 7.55 6.10
N VAL A 17 0.44 6.42 6.42
CA VAL A 17 1.66 5.92 5.76
C VAL A 17 1.24 4.90 4.70
N THR A 18 1.69 5.07 3.46
CA THR A 18 1.38 4.14 2.36
C THR A 18 2.63 3.39 1.95
N LEU A 19 2.64 2.08 2.18
CA LEU A 19 3.66 1.18 1.64
C LEU A 19 3.17 0.63 0.29
N ARG A 20 4.03 0.74 -0.73
CA ARG A 20 3.72 0.31 -2.09
C ARG A 20 4.50 -0.95 -2.42
N VAL A 21 3.80 -2.01 -2.78
CA VAL A 21 4.38 -3.27 -3.23
C VAL A 21 4.11 -3.39 -4.74
N PRO A 22 5.13 -3.16 -5.59
CA PRO A 22 4.98 -3.36 -7.03
C PRO A 22 4.85 -4.85 -7.34
N ASP A 23 4.09 -5.17 -8.39
CA ASP A 23 3.85 -6.55 -8.84
C ASP A 23 3.43 -7.50 -7.70
N PRO A 24 2.32 -7.19 -7.00
CA PRO A 24 1.86 -8.04 -5.92
C PRO A 24 1.46 -9.41 -6.46
N LYS A 25 1.57 -10.43 -5.61
CA LYS A 25 1.17 -11.81 -5.94
C LYS A 25 -0.25 -11.84 -6.54
N PRO A 26 -0.49 -12.63 -7.59
CA PRO A 26 -1.86 -12.87 -8.07
C PRO A 26 -2.71 -13.54 -6.98
N ASP A 27 -4.02 -13.29 -7.02
CA ASP A 27 -5.01 -13.91 -6.12
C ASP A 27 -4.82 -13.63 -4.62
N LEU A 28 -4.32 -12.44 -4.27
CA LEU A 28 -4.28 -11.99 -2.89
C LEU A 28 -5.69 -11.87 -2.31
N THR A 29 -5.91 -12.54 -1.18
CA THR A 29 -7.14 -12.38 -0.39
C THR A 29 -7.00 -11.25 0.62
N ALA A 30 -8.13 -10.69 1.06
CA ALA A 30 -8.14 -9.68 2.12
C ALA A 30 -7.44 -10.18 3.41
N GLU A 31 -7.65 -11.43 3.77
CA GLU A 31 -7.09 -12.06 4.97
C GLU A 31 -5.56 -12.21 4.91
N GLN A 32 -5.02 -12.55 3.74
CA GLN A 32 -3.57 -12.60 3.51
C GLN A 32 -2.93 -11.21 3.62
N VAL A 33 -3.59 -10.20 3.05
CA VAL A 33 -3.13 -8.81 3.12
C VAL A 33 -3.18 -8.31 4.56
N GLU A 34 -4.28 -8.54 5.27
CA GLU A 34 -4.44 -8.17 6.68
C GLU A 34 -3.40 -8.84 7.58
N THR A 35 -3.15 -10.14 7.40
CA THR A 35 -2.10 -10.87 8.13
C THR A 35 -0.72 -10.25 7.91
N ALA A 36 -0.39 -9.93 6.66
CA ALA A 36 0.88 -9.26 6.33
C ALA A 36 0.98 -7.87 6.97
N MET A 37 -0.10 -7.09 6.92
CA MET A 37 -0.15 -5.76 7.53
C MET A 37 0.01 -5.82 9.07
N ASN A 38 -0.65 -6.76 9.73
CA ASN A 38 -0.48 -6.98 11.17
C ASN A 38 0.95 -7.40 11.51
N GLY A 39 1.58 -8.25 10.70
CA GLY A 39 2.99 -8.62 10.87
C GLY A 39 3.94 -7.44 10.71
N ILE A 40 3.63 -6.49 9.82
CA ILE A 40 4.40 -5.24 9.63
C ILE A 40 4.31 -4.35 10.88
N ILE A 41 3.11 -4.17 11.43
CA ILE A 41 2.89 -3.39 12.66
C ILE A 41 3.60 -4.05 13.84
N ALA A 42 3.41 -5.36 14.04
CA ALA A 42 4.00 -6.09 15.16
C ALA A 42 5.54 -6.09 15.17
N ARG A 43 6.16 -5.99 13.99
CA ARG A 43 7.62 -5.89 13.86
C ARG A 43 8.15 -4.52 14.25
N ASP A 44 7.32 -3.48 14.21
CA ASP A 44 7.69 -2.08 14.48
C ASP A 44 8.96 -1.59 13.74
N VAL A 45 9.34 -2.26 12.64
CA VAL A 45 10.59 -2.01 11.91
C VAL A 45 10.50 -0.80 10.97
N PHE A 46 9.31 -0.21 10.80
CA PHE A 46 9.08 0.92 9.90
C PHE A 46 8.91 2.21 10.71
N SER A 47 10.00 2.94 10.90
CA SER A 47 9.93 4.34 11.32
C SER A 47 9.54 5.21 10.12
N SER A 48 8.25 5.56 10.02
CA SER A 48 7.81 6.55 9.05
C SER A 48 8.10 7.97 9.54
N SER A 49 8.02 8.98 8.67
CA SER A 49 8.08 10.38 9.09
C SER A 49 6.99 10.76 10.10
N GLY A 50 5.89 9.99 10.17
CA GLY A 50 4.81 10.14 11.15
C GLY A 50 4.97 9.30 12.42
N GLY A 51 6.13 8.67 12.64
CA GLY A 51 6.38 7.78 13.77
C GLY A 51 5.94 6.33 13.52
N ALA A 52 5.75 5.59 14.63
CA ALA A 52 5.37 4.18 14.62
C ALA A 52 4.01 3.94 13.95
N LEU A 53 3.84 2.76 13.34
CA LEU A 53 2.58 2.34 12.74
C LEU A 53 1.64 1.84 13.85
N THR A 54 0.51 2.48 14.04
CA THR A 54 -0.42 2.20 15.14
C THR A 54 -1.64 1.37 14.72
N GLY A 55 -1.86 1.20 13.41
CA GLY A 55 -3.01 0.43 12.92
C GLY A 55 -3.09 0.33 11.40
N ILE A 56 -4.08 -0.45 10.95
CA ILE A 56 -4.42 -0.64 9.54
C ILE A 56 -5.45 0.41 9.14
N ALA A 57 -5.09 1.29 8.19
CA ALA A 57 -6.02 2.22 7.57
C ALA A 57 -6.72 1.62 6.34
N GLY A 58 -6.16 0.53 5.79
CA GLY A 58 -6.75 -0.31 4.74
C GLY A 58 -5.77 -0.63 3.62
N ALA A 59 -6.19 -1.45 2.67
CA ALA A 59 -5.36 -1.82 1.52
C ALA A 59 -6.13 -1.64 0.21
N ARG A 60 -5.41 -1.43 -0.90
CA ARG A 60 -5.99 -1.39 -2.24
C ARG A 60 -4.99 -1.82 -3.30
N ILE A 61 -5.47 -2.45 -4.37
CA ILE A 61 -4.67 -2.67 -5.57
C ILE A 61 -4.94 -1.51 -6.52
N VAL A 62 -3.87 -0.84 -6.96
CA VAL A 62 -3.91 0.21 -7.97
C VAL A 62 -3.34 -0.34 -9.27
N GLN A 63 -4.13 -0.24 -10.34
CA GLN A 63 -3.69 -0.55 -11.69
C GLN A 63 -3.70 0.75 -12.49
N ARG A 64 -2.58 1.05 -13.16
CA ARG A 64 -2.46 2.23 -14.01
C ARG A 64 -2.42 1.77 -15.47
N GLU A 65 -3.27 2.40 -16.28
CA GLU A 65 -3.22 2.31 -17.73
C GLU A 65 -2.85 3.71 -18.25
N THR A 66 -1.96 3.77 -19.22
CA THR A 66 -1.53 5.02 -19.85
C THR A 66 -1.72 4.85 -21.34
N THR A 67 -2.51 5.75 -21.92
CA THR A 67 -2.80 5.78 -23.35
C THR A 67 -2.39 7.15 -23.85
N ASP A 68 -1.32 7.18 -24.64
CA ASP A 68 -0.89 8.39 -25.32
C ASP A 68 -1.87 8.72 -26.45
N LEU A 69 -2.26 9.99 -26.55
CA LEU A 69 -3.11 10.48 -27.63
C LEU A 69 -2.26 11.33 -28.57
N GLU A 70 -2.33 11.02 -29.86
CA GLU A 70 -1.69 11.83 -30.88
C GLU A 70 -2.50 13.12 -31.10
N LEU A 71 -1.85 14.27 -30.95
CA LEU A 71 -2.46 15.57 -31.24
C LEU A 71 -2.19 15.93 -32.70
N LEU A 72 -3.26 16.13 -33.47
CA LEU A 72 -3.15 16.70 -34.82
C LEU A 72 -2.82 18.18 -34.66
N GLY A 73 -1.64 18.57 -35.15
CA GLY A 73 -1.12 19.93 -35.12
C GLY A 73 -1.94 20.93 -35.93
#